data_AF-A0A6N8NRR0-F1
#
_entry.id   AF-A0A6N8NRR0-F1
#
_cell.length_a   1.000
_cell.length_b   1.000
_cell.length_c   1.000
_cell.angle_alpha   90.00
_cell.angle_beta   90.00
_cell.angle_gamma   90.00
#
_symmetry.space_group_name_H-M   'P 1'
#
loop_
_entity.id
_entity.type
_entity.pdbx_description
1 polymer ?
#
loop_
_entity_poly.entity_id
_entity_poly.type
_entity_poly.pdbx_seq_one_letter_code
_entity_poly.pdbx_strand_id
1 'polypeptide(L)'
;MVSCALVQHYHYELLNLNEIDIALFAAREIIIGLFIACLLASPFWIFLAIGSFIDNQRGATLSSTLDPATGVDTSELARLFNLFSAAVYLTKGGMNFILETLWQSYNLWPSGNFNFPKLEPLFSYINNIMTHTIVYASPVIAVMLGGEAVLGLLARYASQLNAFAISLTVKSALAFLILI
;
A
#
# COMPACT_ATOMS: atom_id res chain seq x y z
N MET A 1 -4.66 34.22 -13.76
CA MET A 1 -5.13 35.54 -13.28
C MET A 1 -5.85 35.47 -11.93
N VAL A 2 -6.72 34.48 -11.68
CA VAL A 2 -7.39 34.31 -10.36
C VAL A 2 -6.41 33.95 -9.23
N SER A 3 -5.32 33.21 -9.52
CA SER A 3 -4.33 32.80 -8.52
C SER A 3 -3.51 33.96 -7.91
N CYS A 4 -3.29 35.09 -8.60
CA CYS A 4 -2.56 36.23 -8.02
C CYS A 4 -3.44 37.06 -7.08
N ALA A 5 -4.74 37.15 -7.33
CA ALA A 5 -5.65 37.93 -6.50
C ALA A 5 -5.89 37.29 -5.11
N LEU A 6 -5.91 35.96 -5.03
CA LEU A 6 -6.05 35.24 -3.76
C LEU A 6 -4.77 35.29 -2.91
N VAL A 7 -3.59 35.25 -3.53
CA VAL A 7 -2.29 35.38 -2.84
C VAL A 7 -2.14 36.76 -2.19
N GLN A 8 -2.59 37.82 -2.87
CA GLN A 8 -2.50 39.18 -2.37
C GLN A 8 -3.54 39.48 -1.27
N HIS A 9 -4.61 38.68 -1.18
CA HIS A 9 -5.60 38.75 -0.10
C HIS A 9 -5.11 38.04 1.18
N TYR A 10 -4.44 36.90 1.06
CA TYR A 10 -3.93 36.16 2.23
C TYR A 10 -2.75 36.87 2.93
N HIS A 11 -1.98 37.67 2.19
CA HIS A 11 -0.71 38.25 2.65
C HIS A 11 -0.87 39.30 3.76
N TYR A 12 -2.03 39.94 3.90
CA TYR A 12 -2.27 41.00 4.89
C TYR A 12 -2.96 40.49 6.18
N GLU A 13 -3.63 39.32 6.15
CA GLU A 13 -4.18 38.69 7.38
C GLU A 13 -3.10 37.94 8.16
N LEU A 14 -2.13 37.30 7.47
CA LEU A 14 -1.01 36.59 8.10
C LEU A 14 -0.11 37.45 9.00
N LEU A 15 -0.09 38.76 8.79
CA LEU A 15 0.76 39.69 9.54
C LEU A 15 0.18 40.12 10.90
N ASN A 16 -1.10 39.84 11.15
CA ASN A 16 -1.81 40.16 12.40
C ASN A 16 -2.21 38.91 13.20
N LEU A 17 -1.82 37.72 12.73
CA LEU A 17 -2.18 36.45 13.36
C LEU A 17 -1.20 36.08 14.48
N ASN A 18 -1.76 35.54 15.56
CA ASN A 18 -0.99 35.10 16.71
C ASN A 18 -0.12 33.88 16.32
N GLU A 19 0.99 33.65 17.02
CA GLU A 19 1.88 32.49 16.75
C GLU A 19 1.11 31.15 16.80
N ILE A 20 0.07 31.09 17.64
CA ILE A 20 -0.82 29.94 17.81
C ILE A 20 -1.68 29.69 16.56
N ASP A 21 -2.16 30.74 15.91
CA ASP A 21 -3.03 30.63 14.73
C ASP A 21 -2.23 30.10 13.53
N ILE A 22 -0.99 30.57 13.38
CA ILE A 22 -0.06 30.08 12.35
C ILE A 22 0.24 28.60 12.55
N ALA A 23 0.50 28.17 13.80
CA ALA A 23 0.72 26.77 14.12
C ALA A 23 -0.51 25.90 13.80
N LEU A 24 -1.72 26.41 14.07
CA LEU A 24 -2.96 25.72 13.77
C LEU A 24 -3.22 25.57 12.27
N PHE A 25 -2.94 26.61 11.48
CA PHE A 25 -3.00 26.55 10.02
C PHE A 25 -2.00 25.55 9.44
N ALA A 26 -0.76 25.55 9.95
CA ALA A 26 0.27 24.60 9.51
C ALA A 26 -0.11 23.15 9.82
N ALA A 27 -0.60 22.89 11.04
CA ALA A 27 -1.06 21.55 11.43
C ALA A 27 -2.19 21.04 10.52
N ARG A 28 -3.13 21.91 10.14
CA ARG A 28 -4.20 21.57 9.20
C ARG A 28 -3.67 21.19 7.82
N GLU A 29 -2.78 21.98 7.24
CA GLU A 29 -2.19 21.68 5.92
C GLU A 29 -1.41 20.36 5.94
N ILE A 30 -0.71 20.06 7.04
CA ILE A 30 -0.03 18.78 7.24
C ILE A 30 -1.04 17.62 7.26
N ILE A 31 -2.16 17.75 7.95
CA ILE A 31 -3.20 16.71 8.01
C ILE A 31 -3.82 16.46 6.63
N ILE A 32 -4.13 17.52 5.88
CA ILE A 32 -4.67 17.41 4.52
C ILE A 32 -3.64 16.76 3.59
N GLY A 33 -2.38 17.19 3.66
CA GLY A 33 -1.29 16.60 2.90
C GLY A 33 -1.10 15.11 3.21
N LEU A 34 -1.16 14.72 4.48
CA LEU A 34 -1.08 13.32 4.90
C LEU A 34 -2.27 12.51 4.37
N PHE A 35 -3.47 13.08 4.38
CA PHE A 35 -4.67 12.42 3.85
C PHE A 35 -4.53 12.15 2.35
N ILE A 36 -4.12 13.16 1.58
CA ILE A 36 -3.89 13.03 0.13
C ILE A 36 -2.76 12.04 -0.15
N ALA A 37 -1.66 12.10 0.62
CA ALA A 37 -0.55 11.16 0.48
C ALA A 37 -0.99 9.71 0.71
N CYS A 38 -1.82 9.45 1.73
CA CYS A 38 -2.37 8.12 1.99
C CYS A 38 -3.22 7.59 0.82
N LEU A 39 -4.08 8.45 0.25
CA LEU A 39 -4.89 8.11 -0.91
C LEU A 39 -4.04 7.81 -2.15
N LEU A 40 -3.04 8.65 -2.44
CA LEU A 40 -2.15 8.48 -3.58
C LEU A 40 -1.18 7.29 -3.41
N ALA A 41 -0.79 6.96 -2.18
CA ALA A 41 0.07 5.82 -1.87
C ALA A 41 -0.66 4.46 -1.88
N SER A 42 -1.99 4.47 -1.80
CA SER A 42 -2.81 3.26 -1.72
C SER A 42 -2.52 2.18 -2.78
N PRO A 43 -2.37 2.45 -4.10
CA PRO A 43 -2.10 1.38 -5.06
C PRO A 43 -0.77 0.68 -4.79
N PHE A 44 0.26 1.43 -4.40
CA PHE A 44 1.58 0.89 -4.09
C PHE A 44 1.55 -0.03 -2.88
N TRP A 45 0.79 0.34 -1.85
CA TRP A 45 0.60 -0.50 -0.65
C TRP A 45 -0.16 -1.78 -0.98
N ILE A 46 -1.18 -1.74 -1.84
CA ILE A 46 -1.91 -2.93 -2.29
C ILE A 46 -0.96 -3.91 -2.99
N PHE A 47 -0.20 -3.45 -3.99
CA PHE A 47 0.72 -4.32 -4.73
C PHE A 47 1.86 -4.87 -3.86
N LEU A 48 2.40 -4.04 -2.96
CA LEU A 48 3.40 -4.47 -1.99
C LEU A 48 2.84 -5.57 -1.08
N ALA A 49 1.63 -5.36 -0.54
CA ALA A 49 1.01 -6.30 0.38
C ALA A 49 0.65 -7.62 -0.33
N ILE A 50 0.13 -7.59 -1.56
CA ILE A 50 -0.13 -8.79 -2.36
C ILE A 50 1.15 -9.63 -2.49
N GLY A 51 2.27 -8.99 -2.84
CA GLY A 51 3.52 -9.72 -3.01
C GLY A 51 4.04 -10.33 -1.71
N SER A 52 3.87 -9.62 -0.59
CA SER A 52 4.22 -10.11 0.74
C SER A 52 3.36 -11.32 1.14
N PHE A 53 2.05 -11.28 0.88
CA PHE A 53 1.16 -12.41 1.14
C PHE A 53 1.54 -13.66 0.35
N ILE A 54 1.90 -13.51 -0.94
CA ILE A 54 2.31 -14.64 -1.79
C ILE A 54 3.65 -15.23 -1.32
N ASP A 55 4.64 -14.38 -1.00
CA ASP A 55 5.94 -14.85 -0.50
C ASP A 55 5.83 -15.53 0.86
N ASN A 56 4.95 -15.02 1.72
CA ASN A 56 4.65 -15.65 2.99
C ASN A 56 3.98 -17.02 2.79
N GLN A 57 3.00 -17.13 1.89
CA GLN A 57 2.33 -18.41 1.59
C GLN A 57 3.30 -19.45 1.02
N ARG A 58 4.29 -19.05 0.21
CA ARG A 58 5.29 -19.98 -0.36
C ARG A 58 6.34 -20.41 0.67
N GLY A 59 6.45 -19.70 1.80
CA GLY A 59 7.48 -19.93 2.82
C GLY A 59 8.83 -19.27 2.51
N ALA A 60 8.88 -18.28 1.60
CA ALA A 60 10.11 -17.57 1.29
C ALA A 60 10.59 -16.69 2.46
N THR A 61 9.65 -16.24 3.30
CA THR A 61 9.91 -15.42 4.50
C THR A 61 10.20 -16.27 5.75
N LEU A 62 10.23 -17.61 5.66
CA LEU A 62 10.35 -18.47 6.84
C LEU A 62 11.68 -18.28 7.59
N SER A 63 12.76 -17.93 6.89
CA SER A 63 14.07 -17.62 7.51
C SER A 63 13.99 -16.43 8.46
N SER A 64 13.26 -15.37 8.10
CA SER A 64 13.05 -14.18 8.95
C SER A 64 12.25 -14.49 10.21
N THR A 65 11.36 -15.49 10.16
CA THR A 65 10.59 -15.94 11.33
C THR A 65 11.45 -16.80 12.27
N LEU A 66 12.43 -17.53 11.74
CA LEU A 66 13.28 -18.43 12.52
C LEU A 66 14.48 -17.70 13.16
N ASP A 67 15.08 -16.73 12.47
CA ASP A 67 16.14 -15.87 13.01
C ASP A 67 15.88 -14.39 12.66
N PRO A 68 15.15 -13.66 13.52
CA PRO A 68 14.88 -12.24 13.33
C PRO A 68 16.12 -11.35 13.44
N ALA A 69 17.23 -11.85 14.00
CA ALA A 69 18.45 -11.05 14.19
C ALA A 69 19.32 -11.01 12.93
N THR A 70 19.19 -12.01 12.04
CA THR A 70 19.95 -12.13 10.79
C THR A 70 19.08 -12.09 9.53
N GLY A 71 17.76 -12.18 9.68
CA GLY A 71 16.78 -12.19 8.59
C GLY A 71 16.72 -10.88 7.82
N VAL A 72 16.85 -10.98 6.49
CA VAL A 72 16.46 -9.88 5.60
C VAL A 72 14.94 -9.84 5.59
N ASP A 73 14.34 -8.88 6.30
CA ASP A 73 12.87 -8.70 6.45
C ASP A 73 12.12 -8.34 5.16
N THR A 74 12.75 -8.45 3.99
CA THR A 74 12.20 -7.96 2.75
C THR A 74 11.73 -9.10 1.85
N SER A 75 10.42 -9.18 1.64
CA SER A 75 9.84 -9.97 0.54
C SER A 75 10.31 -9.39 -0.79
N GLU A 76 11.06 -10.18 -1.55
CA GLU A 76 11.58 -9.77 -2.85
C GLU A 76 10.46 -9.63 -3.88
N LEU A 77 9.42 -10.48 -3.82
CA LEU A 77 8.29 -10.37 -4.74
C LEU A 77 7.44 -9.14 -4.42
N ALA A 78 7.26 -8.78 -3.14
CA ALA A 78 6.63 -7.52 -2.75
C ALA A 78 7.37 -6.32 -3.35
N ARG A 79 8.70 -6.31 -3.28
CA ARG A 79 9.54 -5.25 -3.84
C ARG A 79 9.42 -5.17 -5.37
N LEU A 80 9.42 -6.32 -6.05
CA LEU A 80 9.20 -6.39 -7.49
C LEU A 80 7.84 -5.80 -7.89
N PHE A 81 6.76 -6.19 -7.21
CA PHE A 81 5.41 -5.69 -7.49
C PHE A 81 5.28 -4.20 -7.19
N ASN A 82 5.90 -3.70 -6.13
CA ASN A 82 5.92 -2.27 -5.83
C ASN A 82 6.62 -1.48 -6.96
N LEU A 83 7.82 -1.92 -7.38
CA LEU A 83 8.54 -1.25 -8.47
C LEU A 83 7.78 -1.31 -9.80
N PHE A 84 7.16 -2.45 -10.10
CA PHE A 84 6.31 -2.61 -11.28
C PHE A 84 5.10 -1.66 -11.23
N SER A 85 4.42 -1.59 -10.08
CA SER A 85 3.28 -0.68 -9.89
C SER A 85 3.70 0.78 -10.08
N ALA A 86 4.89 1.17 -9.63
CA ALA A 86 5.43 2.50 -9.84
C ALA A 86 5.76 2.80 -11.29
N ALA A 87 6.38 1.86 -12.00
CA ALA A 87 6.64 2.00 -13.43
C ALA A 87 5.33 2.17 -14.23
N VAL A 88 4.31 1.35 -13.93
CA VAL A 88 3.00 1.45 -14.58
C VAL A 88 2.32 2.78 -14.23
N TYR A 89 2.35 3.20 -12.97
CA TYR A 89 1.76 4.46 -12.53
C TYR A 89 2.37 5.66 -13.26
N LEU A 90 3.71 5.71 -13.35
CA LEU A 90 4.41 6.79 -14.04
C LEU A 90 4.13 6.81 -15.55
N THR A 91 4.17 5.64 -16.21
CA THR A 91 3.93 5.54 -17.66
C THR A 91 2.49 5.90 -18.06
N LYS A 92 1.52 5.71 -17.17
CA LYS A 92 0.12 6.12 -17.37
C LYS A 92 -0.15 7.60 -17.06
N GLY A 93 0.89 8.39 -16.79
CA GLY A 93 0.75 9.82 -16.50
C GLY A 93 0.40 10.12 -15.03
N GLY A 94 0.73 9.22 -14.11
CA GLY A 94 0.46 9.38 -12.68
C GLY A 94 0.99 10.67 -12.07
N MET A 95 2.09 11.22 -12.61
CA MET A 95 2.58 12.55 -12.18
C MET A 95 1.55 13.66 -12.43
N ASN A 96 0.90 13.69 -13.60
CA ASN A 96 -0.14 14.67 -13.88
C ASN A 96 -1.33 14.49 -12.94
N PHE A 97 -1.70 13.24 -12.65
CA PHE A 97 -2.77 12.92 -11.71
C PHE A 97 -2.47 13.42 -10.29
N ILE A 98 -1.21 13.30 -9.81
CA ILE A 98 -0.79 13.85 -8.52
C ILE A 98 -0.98 15.37 -8.49
N LEU A 99 -0.48 16.08 -9.51
CA LEU A 99 -0.61 17.54 -9.58
C LEU A 99 -2.07 17.98 -9.65
N GLU A 100 -2.90 17.29 -10.44
CA GLU A 100 -4.32 17.58 -10.56
C GLU A 100 -5.05 17.36 -9.23
N THR A 101 -4.73 16.27 -8.52
CA THR A 101 -5.32 15.96 -7.21
C THR A 101 -4.99 17.05 -6.18
N LEU A 102 -3.72 17.50 -6.15
CA LEU A 102 -3.29 18.60 -5.29
C LEU A 102 -3.96 19.93 -5.67
N TRP A 103 -4.13 20.20 -6.96
CA TRP A 103 -4.81 21.42 -7.40
C TRP A 103 -6.30 21.40 -7.02
N GLN A 104 -6.97 20.26 -7.22
CA GLN A 104 -8.38 20.09 -6.85
C GLN A 104 -8.59 20.13 -5.33
N SER A 105 -7.62 19.70 -4.50
CA SER A 105 -7.78 19.76 -3.04
C SER A 105 -7.90 21.20 -2.52
N TYR A 106 -7.23 22.17 -3.16
CA TYR A 106 -7.36 23.59 -2.78
C TYR A 106 -8.74 24.17 -3.13
N ASN A 107 -9.45 23.62 -4.12
CA ASN A 107 -10.82 24.01 -4.43
C ASN A 107 -11.82 23.47 -3.39
N LEU A 108 -11.55 22.29 -2.85
CA LEU A 108 -12.40 21.64 -1.82
C LEU A 108 -12.16 22.22 -0.43
N TRP A 109 -10.90 22.50 -0.09
CA TRP A 109 -10.48 23.07 1.19
C TRP A 109 -9.75 24.40 0.98
N PRO A 110 -10.48 25.50 0.73
CA PRO A 110 -9.86 26.81 0.58
C PRO A 110 -9.05 27.21 1.82
N SER A 111 -7.91 27.85 1.59
CA SER A 111 -7.02 28.38 2.63
C SER A 111 -7.74 29.50 3.40
N GLY A 112 -7.82 29.40 4.72
CA GLY A 112 -8.42 30.43 5.59
C GLY A 112 -9.62 29.98 6.42
N ASN A 113 -10.09 28.74 6.27
CA ASN A 113 -11.17 28.19 7.11
C ASN A 113 -10.61 27.14 8.09
N PHE A 114 -11.04 27.20 9.36
CA PHE A 114 -10.61 26.30 10.45
C PHE A 114 -11.27 24.91 10.42
N ASN A 115 -12.01 24.58 9.35
CA ASN A 115 -12.65 23.27 9.24
C ASN A 115 -11.63 22.17 8.92
N PHE A 116 -11.59 21.13 9.76
CA PHE A 116 -10.73 19.96 9.58
C PHE A 116 -11.43 18.87 8.75
N PRO A 117 -10.69 18.10 7.93
CA PRO A 117 -11.25 16.93 7.28
C PRO A 117 -11.68 15.90 8.33
N LYS A 118 -12.84 15.27 8.12
CA LYS A 118 -13.29 14.15 8.97
C LYS A 118 -12.35 12.96 8.76
N LEU A 119 -11.81 12.41 9.84
CA LEU A 119 -10.90 11.25 9.80
C LEU A 119 -11.63 9.91 9.69
N GLU A 120 -12.92 9.85 10.00
CA GLU A 120 -13.72 8.62 9.97
C GLU A 120 -13.64 7.85 8.64
N PRO A 121 -13.72 8.49 7.45
CA PRO A 121 -13.60 7.79 6.17
C PRO A 121 -12.21 7.18 5.93
N LEU A 122 -11.16 7.71 6.57
CA LEU A 122 -9.80 7.20 6.42
C LEU A 122 -9.68 5.77 6.96
N PHE A 123 -10.28 5.49 8.12
CA PHE A 123 -10.25 4.16 8.72
C PHE A 123 -10.99 3.14 7.86
N SER A 124 -12.15 3.51 7.32
CA SER A 124 -12.87 2.67 6.36
C SER A 124 -12.05 2.43 5.09
N TYR A 125 -11.33 3.45 4.61
CA TYR A 125 -10.47 3.33 3.44
C TYR A 125 -9.29 2.38 3.66
N ILE A 126 -8.62 2.44 4.82
CA ILE A 126 -7.54 1.51 5.17
C ILE A 126 -8.06 0.07 5.21
N ASN A 127 -9.25 -0.16 5.75
CA ASN A 127 -9.87 -1.49 5.72
C ASN A 127 -10.13 -1.96 4.28
N ASN A 128 -10.60 -1.07 3.40
CA ASN A 128 -10.81 -1.40 1.99
C ASN A 128 -9.51 -1.79 1.27
N ILE A 129 -8.38 -1.12 1.57
CA ILE A 129 -7.05 -1.50 1.05
C ILE A 129 -6.72 -2.95 1.40
N MET A 130 -6.97 -3.36 2.65
CA MET A 130 -6.75 -4.76 3.07
C MET A 130 -7.72 -5.73 2.39
N THR A 131 -8.99 -5.37 2.25
CA THR A 131 -9.95 -6.20 1.52
C THR A 131 -9.52 -6.41 0.07
N HIS A 132 -9.10 -5.34 -0.63
CA HIS A 132 -8.61 -5.45 -2.00
C HIS A 132 -7.35 -6.30 -2.10
N THR A 133 -6.39 -6.11 -1.19
CA THR A 133 -5.18 -6.93 -1.11
C THR A 133 -5.52 -8.43 -1.01
N ILE A 134 -6.40 -8.80 -0.09
CA ILE A 134 -6.79 -10.21 0.12
C ILE A 134 -7.51 -10.75 -1.13
N VAL A 135 -8.45 -10.00 -1.69
CA VAL A 135 -9.19 -10.42 -2.89
C VAL A 135 -8.25 -10.66 -4.06
N TYR A 136 -7.29 -9.77 -4.31
CA TYR A 136 -6.34 -9.93 -5.41
C TYR A 136 -5.31 -11.03 -5.16
N ALA A 137 -4.88 -11.27 -3.93
CA ALA A 137 -3.97 -12.37 -3.59
C ALA A 137 -4.68 -13.74 -3.54
N SER A 138 -6.00 -13.75 -3.31
CA SER A 138 -6.78 -14.96 -3.06
C SER A 138 -6.66 -16.07 -4.13
N PRO A 139 -6.61 -15.81 -5.45
CA PRO A 139 -6.56 -16.88 -6.44
C PRO A 139 -5.25 -17.65 -6.37
N VAL A 140 -4.13 -16.94 -6.19
CA VAL A 140 -2.79 -17.53 -6.07
C VAL A 140 -2.70 -18.35 -4.77
N ILE A 141 -3.14 -17.77 -3.65
CA ILE A 141 -3.14 -18.44 -2.34
C ILE A 141 -4.03 -19.69 -2.37
N ALA A 142 -5.22 -19.63 -2.97
CA ALA A 142 -6.14 -20.75 -3.05
C ALA A 142 -5.54 -21.95 -3.81
N VAL A 143 -4.84 -21.71 -4.92
CA VAL A 143 -4.17 -22.77 -5.67
C VAL A 143 -3.00 -23.37 -4.87
N MET A 144 -2.22 -22.54 -4.17
CA MET A 144 -1.13 -23.01 -3.31
C MET A 144 -1.65 -23.88 -2.15
N LEU A 145 -2.74 -23.46 -1.50
CA LEU A 145 -3.43 -24.24 -0.47
C LEU A 145 -3.97 -25.57 -1.04
N GLY A 146 -4.49 -25.57 -2.26
CA GLY A 146 -4.88 -26.79 -2.97
C GLY A 146 -3.69 -27.75 -3.17
N GLY A 147 -2.53 -27.22 -3.58
CA GLY A 147 -1.29 -27.99 -3.70
C GLY A 147 -0.83 -28.61 -2.38
N GLU A 148 -0.97 -27.87 -1.28
CA GLU A 148 -0.69 -28.39 0.08
C GLU A 148 -1.61 -29.52 0.48
N ALA A 149 -2.91 -29.39 0.20
CA ALA A 149 -3.88 -30.44 0.49
C ALA A 149 -3.54 -31.74 -0.25
N VAL A 150 -3.16 -31.64 -1.54
CA VAL A 150 -2.74 -32.80 -2.34
C VAL A 150 -1.46 -33.43 -1.78
N LEU A 151 -0.45 -32.62 -1.43
CA LEU A 151 0.79 -33.13 -0.84
C LEU A 151 0.58 -33.75 0.55
N GLY A 152 -0.32 -33.19 1.36
CA GLY A 152 -0.71 -33.75 2.65
C GLY A 152 -1.37 -35.12 2.51
N LEU A 153 -2.22 -35.30 1.50
CA LEU A 153 -2.78 -36.62 1.17
C LEU A 153 -1.69 -37.60 0.71
N LEU A 154 -0.75 -37.16 -0.12
CA LEU A 154 0.37 -37.99 -0.58
C LEU A 154 1.29 -38.41 0.58
N ALA A 155 1.53 -37.53 1.55
CA ALA A 155 2.33 -37.82 2.75
C ALA A 155 1.76 -38.99 3.57
N ARG A 156 0.42 -39.18 3.54
CA ARG A 156 -0.24 -40.30 4.21
C ARG A 156 0.06 -41.64 3.54
N TYR A 157 0.19 -41.66 2.21
CA TYR A 157 0.49 -42.88 1.44
C TYR A 157 1.98 -43.19 1.36
N ALA A 158 2.81 -42.16 1.22
CA ALA A 158 4.26 -42.27 1.13
C ALA A 158 4.91 -41.55 2.32
N SER A 159 4.82 -42.16 3.51
CA SER A 159 5.32 -41.60 4.78
C SER A 159 6.85 -41.40 4.83
N GLN A 160 7.58 -41.97 3.87
CA GLN A 160 9.02 -41.78 3.71
C GLN A 160 9.38 -40.44 3.05
N LEU A 161 8.40 -39.75 2.44
CA LEU A 161 8.62 -38.44 1.82
C LEU A 161 8.59 -37.33 2.87
N ASN A 162 9.57 -36.43 2.80
CA ASN A 162 9.53 -35.17 3.54
C ASN A 162 8.55 -34.21 2.83
N ALA A 163 7.26 -34.38 3.11
CA ALA A 163 6.18 -33.61 2.49
C ALA A 163 6.32 -32.09 2.71
N PHE A 164 6.90 -31.67 3.84
CA PHE A 164 7.15 -30.26 4.11
C PHE A 164 8.18 -29.67 3.14
N ALA A 165 9.33 -30.32 2.96
CA ALA A 165 10.37 -29.88 2.02
C ALA A 165 9.87 -29.83 0.57
N ILE A 166 9.06 -30.83 0.18
CA ILE A 166 8.44 -30.88 -1.16
C ILE A 166 7.40 -29.76 -1.32
N SER A 167 6.64 -29.43 -0.27
CA SER A 167 5.63 -28.37 -0.33
C SER A 167 6.24 -27.00 -0.63
N LEU A 168 7.41 -26.68 -0.06
CA LEU A 168 8.10 -25.41 -0.31
C LEU A 168 8.48 -25.25 -1.79
N THR A 169 9.05 -26.29 -2.41
CA THR A 169 9.46 -26.25 -3.82
C THR A 169 8.26 -26.22 -4.77
N VAL A 170 7.24 -27.04 -4.52
CA VAL A 170 6.02 -27.11 -5.33
C VAL A 170 5.23 -25.80 -5.25
N LYS A 171 5.04 -25.23 -4.05
CA LYS A 171 4.36 -23.94 -3.87
C LYS A 171 5.05 -22.82 -4.63
N SER A 172 6.38 -22.77 -4.59
CA SER A 172 7.13 -21.73 -5.32
C SER A 172 6.94 -21.87 -6.83
N ALA A 173 6.99 -23.09 -7.37
CA ALA A 173 6.73 -23.35 -8.78
C ALA A 173 5.30 -22.97 -9.20
N LEU A 174 4.30 -23.34 -8.40
CA LEU A 174 2.90 -22.96 -8.65
C LEU A 174 2.71 -21.44 -8.63
N ALA A 175 3.27 -20.75 -7.64
CA ALA A 175 3.17 -19.30 -7.54
C ALA A 175 3.73 -18.60 -8.79
N PHE A 176 4.91 -19.00 -9.28
CA PHE A 176 5.47 -18.44 -10.51
C PHE A 176 4.64 -18.77 -11.75
N LEU A 177 4.13 -20.00 -11.89
CA LEU A 177 3.33 -20.39 -13.04
C LEU A 177 2.02 -19.60 -13.14
N ILE A 178 1.40 -19.29 -12.00
CA ILE A 178 0.14 -18.52 -11.95
C ILE A 178 0.38 -17.02 -12.21
N LEU A 179 1.55 -16.51 -11.84
CA LEU A 179 1.91 -15.09 -11.99
C LEU A 179 2.36 -14.71 -13.40
N ILE A 180 2.72 -15.69 -14.24
CA ILE A 180 3.08 -15.52 -15.66
C ILE A 180 1.81 -15.53 -16.50
#